data_AF-A0A315XU40-F1
#
_entry.id   AF-A0A315XU40-F1
#
_cell.length_a   1.000
_cell.length_b   1.000
_cell.length_c   1.000
_cell.angle_alpha   90.00
_cell.angle_beta   90.00
_cell.angle_gamma   90.00
#
_symmetry.space_group_name_H-M   'P 1'
#
loop_
_entity.id
_entity.type
_entity.pdbx_description
1 polymer ?
#
loop_
_entity_poly.entity_id
_entity_poly.type
_entity_poly.pdbx_seq_one_letter_code
_entity_poly.pdbx_strand_id
1 'polypeptide(L)'
;MIIEKYDNETFPENEKVQSPESNATLINEKYMKGETRLVTEQARYPLPTLKELFSKESTYELQPDFQRRKGRWSIEKKSKLIESFIINVPVPPVFLYEVSFANYEVMDGLQRISTIIDYYNDEFELVGLDQWAELNGMKYSDLPEKIKEGIDRRYLSSIILLNESASNPQKAMQMKQLVFERLNTGGEMLSGQEIRNAIYNGKMNERCIKLSDNPIFKKLWGLKDNNATSVDKDPLYRNMGDVELVLRFFAMRFFDKFTGKLDIFLDTYLKNANLFPDKTLDMLEKLFLRNISVAYELLDDKAFKIYKYRYTSLDWSSEAQRTIYDPMMLALTQLQLTDDEIKNVNKDKLKQELQDFYSNHEADFDGKKQSRSDIQHRTVLLYNFFSNYFNREVENA
;
A
#
# COMPACT_ATOMS: atom_id res chain seq x y z
N MET A 1 -6.08 24.61 14.34
CA MET A 1 -6.54 23.45 13.55
C MET A 1 -7.01 22.33 14.49
N ILE A 2 -8.31 22.22 14.73
CA ILE A 2 -8.88 21.19 15.62
C ILE A 2 -9.80 20.30 14.77
N ILE A 3 -9.43 19.03 14.60
CA ILE A 3 -10.30 18.04 13.97
C ILE A 3 -10.90 17.18 15.08
N GLU A 4 -12.22 17.24 15.25
CA GLU A 4 -12.94 16.41 16.21
C GLU A 4 -12.74 14.92 15.92
N LYS A 5 -12.50 14.15 16.99
CA LYS A 5 -12.27 12.71 16.97
C LYS A 5 -13.52 11.98 17.41
N TYR A 6 -13.74 10.80 16.83
CA TYR A 6 -14.85 9.95 17.24
C TYR A 6 -14.52 9.20 18.54
N ASP A 7 -15.56 8.71 19.20
CA ASP A 7 -15.40 7.83 20.36
C ASP A 7 -14.54 6.61 19.99
N ASN A 8 -13.55 6.31 20.84
CA ASN A 8 -12.57 5.24 20.65
C ASN A 8 -11.59 5.41 19.47
N GLU A 9 -11.57 6.59 18.83
CA GLU A 9 -10.53 6.97 17.87
C GLU A 9 -9.28 7.44 18.64
N THR A 10 -8.51 6.49 19.20
CA THR A 10 -7.32 6.79 20.00
C THR A 10 -6.03 6.56 19.22
N PHE A 11 -5.05 7.44 19.41
CA PHE A 11 -3.72 7.34 18.81
C PHE A 11 -2.66 7.66 19.88
N PRO A 12 -1.84 6.67 20.30
CA PRO A 12 -0.82 6.87 21.31
C PRO A 12 0.33 7.73 20.77
N GLU A 13 1.06 8.40 21.67
CA GLU A 13 2.33 9.03 21.30
C GLU A 13 3.39 7.95 21.04
N ASN A 14 4.31 8.21 20.10
CA ASN A 14 5.42 7.31 19.86
C ASN A 14 6.32 7.26 21.11
N GLU A 15 6.39 6.11 21.78
CA GLU A 15 7.35 5.91 22.85
C GLU A 15 8.78 5.97 22.30
N LYS A 16 9.61 6.84 22.87
CA LYS A 16 11.06 6.84 22.61
C LYS A 16 11.64 5.58 23.22
N VAL A 17 11.99 4.60 22.38
CA VAL A 17 12.74 3.42 22.80
C VAL A 17 14.12 3.88 23.30
N GLN A 18 14.33 3.87 24.61
CA GLN A 18 15.65 4.09 25.18
C GLN A 18 16.55 2.91 24.82
N SER A 19 17.77 3.21 24.41
CA SER A 19 18.79 2.18 24.20
C SER A 19 19.14 1.57 25.56
N PRO A 20 19.02 0.25 25.75
CA PRO A 20 19.34 -0.37 27.02
C PRO A 20 20.83 -0.21 27.34
N GLU A 21 21.16 -0.06 28.64
CA GLU A 21 22.55 -0.14 29.09
C GLU A 21 23.15 -1.49 28.69
N SER A 22 24.36 -1.45 28.14
CA SER A 22 24.96 -2.59 27.45
C SER A 22 26.29 -2.96 28.10
N ASN A 23 26.37 -4.18 28.64
CA ASN A 23 27.63 -4.80 29.06
C ASN A 23 27.70 -6.26 28.57
N ALA A 24 28.90 -6.83 28.54
CA ALA A 24 29.14 -8.16 27.99
C ALA A 24 28.30 -9.26 28.65
N THR A 25 28.08 -9.18 29.96
CA THR A 25 27.26 -10.14 30.71
C THR A 25 25.80 -10.12 30.25
N LEU A 26 25.19 -8.94 30.16
CA LEU A 26 23.81 -8.77 29.70
C LEU A 26 23.63 -9.20 28.24
N ILE A 27 24.64 -8.95 27.39
CA ILE A 27 24.64 -9.40 25.98
C ILE A 27 24.64 -10.93 25.90
N ASN A 28 25.52 -11.58 26.67
CA ASN A 28 25.65 -13.04 26.67
C ASN A 28 24.39 -13.72 27.24
N GLU A 29 23.83 -13.19 28.32
CA GLU A 29 22.56 -13.67 28.87
C GLU A 29 21.42 -13.56 27.86
N LYS A 30 21.32 -12.43 27.15
CA LYS A 30 20.30 -12.21 26.11
C LYS A 30 20.45 -13.21 24.95
N TYR A 31 21.68 -13.48 24.51
CA TYR A 31 21.95 -14.47 23.46
C TYR A 31 21.56 -15.89 23.91
N MET A 32 21.97 -16.28 25.12
CA MET A 32 21.70 -17.63 25.66
C MET A 32 20.21 -17.88 25.94
N LYS A 33 19.46 -16.84 26.33
CA LYS A 33 18.00 -16.92 26.47
C LYS A 33 17.28 -17.13 25.14
N GLY A 34 17.94 -16.95 24.00
CA GLY A 34 17.35 -17.12 22.69
C GLY A 34 16.19 -16.16 22.41
N GLU A 35 16.15 -15.00 23.07
CA GLU A 35 15.01 -14.07 23.04
C GLU A 35 14.61 -13.58 21.64
N THR A 36 15.47 -13.77 20.63
CA THR A 36 15.22 -13.44 19.22
C THR A 36 15.70 -14.56 18.27
N ARG A 37 15.65 -15.83 18.72
CA ARG A 37 15.95 -16.96 17.83
C ARG A 37 14.70 -17.34 17.04
N LEU A 38 14.81 -17.35 15.72
CA LEU A 38 13.75 -17.82 14.83
C LEU A 38 13.84 -19.35 14.73
N VAL A 39 12.72 -20.02 14.89
CA VAL A 39 12.56 -21.43 14.55
C VAL A 39 12.05 -21.50 13.12
N THR A 40 12.80 -22.16 12.26
CA THR A 40 12.48 -22.27 10.84
C THR A 40 12.50 -23.72 10.39
N GLU A 41 11.55 -24.08 9.55
CA GLU A 41 11.58 -25.31 8.77
C GLU A 41 11.88 -25.02 7.30
N GLN A 42 12.34 -26.04 6.58
CA GLN A 42 12.55 -25.98 5.14
C GLN A 42 11.67 -27.01 4.46
N ALA A 43 10.99 -26.61 3.41
CA ALA A 43 10.22 -27.51 2.56
C ALA A 43 10.52 -27.28 1.08
N ARG A 44 10.09 -28.23 0.25
CA ARG A 44 10.22 -28.17 -1.21
C ARG A 44 8.93 -28.65 -1.84
N TYR A 45 8.33 -27.82 -2.67
CA TYR A 45 7.06 -28.12 -3.33
C TYR A 45 7.31 -28.38 -4.82
N PRO A 46 6.84 -29.51 -5.38
CA PRO A 46 6.82 -29.69 -6.83
C PRO A 46 6.08 -28.53 -7.51
N LEU A 47 6.60 -28.04 -8.63
CA LEU A 47 5.96 -26.91 -9.32
C LEU A 47 4.49 -27.18 -9.71
N PRO A 48 4.13 -28.37 -10.24
CA PRO A 48 2.75 -28.65 -10.65
C PRO A 48 1.74 -28.62 -9.49
N THR A 49 2.18 -28.89 -8.26
CA THR A 49 1.27 -28.97 -7.09
C THR A 49 0.97 -27.62 -6.48
N LEU A 50 1.67 -26.55 -6.87
CA LEU A 50 1.49 -25.22 -6.27
C LEU A 50 0.07 -24.68 -6.44
N LYS A 51 -0.60 -25.01 -7.55
CA LYS A 51 -1.99 -24.59 -7.78
C LYS A 51 -2.94 -25.15 -6.73
N GLU A 52 -2.81 -26.44 -6.42
CA GLU A 52 -3.63 -27.11 -5.40
C GLU A 52 -3.25 -26.62 -4.00
N LEU A 53 -1.94 -26.51 -3.75
CA LEU A 53 -1.39 -26.04 -2.48
C LEU A 53 -1.91 -24.65 -2.11
N PHE A 54 -2.11 -23.74 -3.07
CA PHE A 54 -2.60 -22.38 -2.81
C PHE A 54 -4.06 -22.15 -3.26
N SER A 55 -4.85 -23.23 -3.33
CA SER A 55 -6.29 -23.14 -3.61
C SER A 55 -7.05 -22.54 -2.42
N LYS A 56 -8.27 -22.05 -2.66
CA LYS A 56 -9.10 -21.40 -1.62
C LYS A 56 -9.46 -22.32 -0.44
N GLU A 57 -9.41 -23.64 -0.64
CA GLU A 57 -9.73 -24.64 0.38
C GLU A 57 -8.48 -25.17 1.09
N SER A 58 -7.29 -24.69 0.70
CA SER A 58 -6.02 -25.10 1.28
C SER A 58 -5.67 -24.31 2.53
N THR A 59 -4.74 -24.85 3.34
CA THR A 59 -4.17 -24.18 4.50
C THR A 59 -3.08 -23.17 4.15
N TYR A 60 -2.75 -22.99 2.85
CA TYR A 60 -1.81 -21.97 2.40
C TYR A 60 -2.56 -20.80 1.77
N GLU A 61 -2.43 -19.62 2.39
CA GLU A 61 -3.10 -18.42 1.96
C GLU A 61 -2.18 -17.53 1.11
N LEU A 62 -2.53 -17.41 -0.19
CA LEU A 62 -2.11 -16.28 -1.00
C LEU A 62 -2.96 -15.09 -0.59
N GLN A 63 -2.46 -14.24 0.31
CA GLN A 63 -3.16 -13.07 0.85
C GLN A 63 -4.16 -12.45 -0.18
N PRO A 64 -5.49 -12.51 0.08
CA PRO A 64 -6.54 -12.29 -0.93
C PRO A 64 -6.47 -10.97 -1.67
N ASP A 65 -6.05 -9.89 -1.00
CA ASP A 65 -5.98 -8.55 -1.59
C ASP A 65 -4.85 -8.38 -2.59
N PHE A 66 -3.78 -9.18 -2.50
CA PHE A 66 -2.68 -9.11 -3.45
C PHE A 66 -2.99 -9.79 -4.78
N GLN A 67 -3.91 -10.77 -4.80
CA GLN A 67 -4.41 -11.35 -6.05
C GLN A 67 -5.09 -10.30 -6.94
N ARG A 68 -5.66 -9.23 -6.35
CA ARG A 68 -6.25 -8.11 -7.10
C ARG A 68 -5.21 -7.24 -7.80
N ARG A 69 -3.98 -7.23 -7.29
CA ARG A 69 -2.86 -6.38 -7.75
C ARG A 69 -1.79 -7.16 -8.53
N LYS A 70 -2.15 -8.33 -9.08
CA LYS A 70 -1.35 -9.08 -10.09
C LYS A 70 -0.79 -8.10 -11.13
N GLY A 71 0.53 -8.10 -11.35
CA GLY A 71 1.17 -7.28 -12.40
C GLY A 71 2.44 -6.49 -12.03
N ARG A 72 3.14 -6.77 -10.91
CA ARG A 72 4.45 -6.14 -10.67
C ARG A 72 5.50 -6.64 -11.65
N TRP A 73 5.53 -7.94 -11.89
CA TRP A 73 6.44 -8.53 -12.87
C TRP A 73 5.88 -8.42 -14.28
N SER A 74 6.69 -7.85 -15.18
CA SER A 74 6.44 -7.91 -16.62
C SER A 74 6.47 -9.36 -17.11
N ILE A 75 5.89 -9.62 -18.29
CA ILE A 75 5.86 -10.97 -18.86
C ILE A 75 7.29 -11.47 -19.12
N GLU A 76 8.22 -10.59 -19.50
CA GLU A 76 9.64 -10.91 -19.64
C GLU A 76 10.25 -11.39 -18.31
N LYS A 77 9.98 -10.68 -17.21
CA LYS A 77 10.49 -11.07 -15.88
C LYS A 77 9.87 -12.39 -15.41
N LYS A 78 8.58 -12.61 -15.68
CA LYS A 78 7.90 -13.89 -15.45
C LYS A 78 8.56 -15.01 -16.26
N SER A 79 8.82 -14.77 -17.54
CA SER A 79 9.43 -15.73 -18.47
C SER A 79 10.85 -16.11 -18.04
N LYS A 80 11.65 -15.16 -17.57
CA LYS A 80 13.00 -15.45 -17.01
C LYS A 80 12.97 -16.34 -15.77
N LEU A 81 11.92 -16.24 -14.94
CA LEU A 81 11.75 -17.19 -13.83
C LEU A 81 11.46 -18.60 -14.35
N ILE A 82 10.58 -18.75 -15.35
CA ILE A 82 10.29 -20.06 -15.94
C ILE A 82 11.54 -20.65 -16.62
N GLU A 83 12.28 -19.84 -17.38
CA GLU A 83 13.56 -20.25 -17.97
C GLU A 83 14.53 -20.77 -16.91
N SER A 84 14.64 -20.08 -15.77
CA SER A 84 15.48 -20.52 -14.64
C SER A 84 15.17 -21.96 -14.19
N PHE A 85 13.89 -22.35 -14.16
CA PHE A 85 13.50 -23.73 -13.83
C PHE A 85 13.82 -24.72 -14.95
N ILE A 86 13.66 -24.33 -16.22
CA ILE A 86 14.02 -25.15 -17.38
C ILE A 86 15.53 -25.48 -17.34
N ILE A 87 16.38 -24.47 -17.13
CA ILE A 87 17.84 -24.63 -17.05
C ILE A 87 18.37 -25.04 -15.67
N ASN A 88 17.51 -25.25 -14.68
CA ASN A 88 17.89 -25.63 -13.31
C ASN A 88 18.81 -24.64 -12.60
N VAL A 89 18.65 -23.34 -12.86
CA VAL A 89 19.32 -22.29 -12.09
C VAL A 89 18.67 -22.19 -10.69
N PRO A 90 19.45 -22.05 -9.61
CA PRO A 90 18.89 -21.89 -8.27
C PRO A 90 17.95 -20.68 -8.17
N VAL A 91 16.69 -20.94 -7.83
CA VAL A 91 15.68 -19.91 -7.54
C VAL A 91 15.66 -19.65 -6.02
N PRO A 92 15.69 -18.39 -5.56
CA PRO A 92 15.61 -18.07 -4.14
C PRO A 92 14.37 -18.69 -3.48
N PRO A 93 14.48 -19.19 -2.23
CA PRO A 93 13.34 -19.79 -1.55
C PRO A 93 12.23 -18.76 -1.32
N VAL A 94 10.99 -19.24 -1.23
CA VAL A 94 9.86 -18.43 -0.73
C VAL A 94 9.83 -18.48 0.78
N PHE A 95 9.33 -17.43 1.42
CA PHE A 95 9.20 -17.39 2.87
C PHE A 95 7.74 -17.48 3.26
N LEU A 96 7.44 -18.40 4.17
CA LEU A 96 6.10 -18.62 4.69
C LEU A 96 6.09 -18.36 6.19
N TYR A 97 4.96 -17.93 6.71
CA TYR A 97 4.72 -17.76 8.14
C TYR A 97 3.58 -18.67 8.58
N GLU A 98 3.78 -19.48 9.60
CA GLU A 98 2.71 -20.25 10.21
C GLU A 98 1.86 -19.34 11.11
N VAL A 99 0.65 -18.98 10.67
CA VAL A 99 -0.26 -18.09 11.42
C VAL A 99 -0.95 -18.82 12.57
N SER A 100 -1.28 -20.08 12.36
CA SER A 100 -1.84 -21.04 13.32
C SER A 100 -1.41 -22.43 12.90
N PHE A 101 -1.51 -23.42 13.78
CA PHE A 101 -1.05 -24.78 13.51
C PHE A 101 -1.43 -25.26 12.10
N ALA A 102 -0.42 -25.59 11.29
CA ALA A 102 -0.52 -26.04 9.90
C ALA A 102 -1.20 -25.08 8.90
N ASN A 103 -1.38 -23.80 9.24
CA ASN A 103 -1.89 -22.74 8.37
C ASN A 103 -0.79 -21.74 8.05
N TYR A 104 -0.56 -21.48 6.77
CA TYR A 104 0.61 -20.75 6.30
C TYR A 104 0.22 -19.55 5.45
N GLU A 105 0.90 -18.43 5.69
CA GLU A 105 0.75 -17.19 4.93
C GLU A 105 2.06 -16.89 4.19
N VAL A 106 1.97 -16.44 2.94
CA VAL A 106 3.16 -16.04 2.17
C VAL A 106 3.72 -14.72 2.69
N MET A 107 4.98 -14.74 3.16
CA MET A 107 5.72 -13.54 3.53
C MET A 107 6.54 -12.97 2.36
N ASP A 108 7.25 -13.83 1.62
CA ASP A 108 8.02 -13.43 0.44
C ASP A 108 7.90 -14.49 -0.66
N GLY A 109 8.02 -14.05 -1.92
CA GLY A 109 7.98 -14.94 -3.07
C GLY A 109 6.60 -15.05 -3.72
N LEU A 110 5.65 -14.19 -3.35
CA LEU A 110 4.32 -14.13 -3.95
C LEU A 110 4.37 -14.06 -5.49
N GLN A 111 5.22 -13.19 -6.05
CA GLN A 111 5.38 -13.06 -7.50
C GLN A 111 5.95 -14.35 -8.12
N ARG A 112 6.82 -15.08 -7.41
CA ARG A 112 7.34 -16.38 -7.87
C ARG A 112 6.23 -17.42 -7.91
N ILE A 113 5.49 -17.58 -6.81
CA ILE A 113 4.40 -18.55 -6.68
C ILE A 113 3.32 -18.28 -7.73
N SER A 114 2.84 -17.03 -7.82
CA SER A 114 1.81 -16.65 -8.80
C SER A 114 2.29 -16.82 -10.24
N THR A 115 3.53 -16.45 -10.57
CA THR A 115 4.08 -16.67 -11.92
C THR A 115 4.07 -18.15 -12.31
N ILE A 116 4.46 -19.04 -11.40
CA ILE A 116 4.46 -20.48 -11.67
C ILE A 116 3.02 -20.95 -11.88
N ILE A 117 2.09 -20.60 -10.99
CA ILE A 117 0.67 -20.96 -11.11
C ILE A 117 0.06 -20.42 -12.42
N ASP A 118 0.30 -19.15 -12.75
CA ASP A 118 -0.18 -18.49 -13.96
C ASP A 118 0.36 -19.22 -15.22
N TYR A 119 1.63 -19.61 -15.24
CA TYR A 119 2.23 -20.32 -16.37
C TYR A 119 1.63 -21.71 -16.57
N TYR A 120 1.49 -22.49 -15.49
CA TYR A 120 0.84 -23.81 -15.52
C TYR A 120 -0.65 -23.75 -15.91
N ASN A 121 -1.28 -22.58 -15.80
CA ASN A 121 -2.66 -22.32 -16.22
C ASN A 121 -2.75 -21.70 -17.63
N ASP A 122 -1.65 -21.62 -18.38
CA ASP A 122 -1.62 -21.04 -19.72
C ASP A 122 -2.05 -19.55 -19.79
N GLU A 123 -1.84 -18.80 -18.69
CA GLU A 123 -2.23 -17.38 -18.58
C GLU A 123 -1.29 -16.43 -19.36
N PHE A 124 -0.08 -16.88 -19.73
CA PHE A 124 0.85 -16.10 -20.54
C PHE A 124 1.79 -16.99 -21.36
N GLU A 125 2.35 -16.42 -22.44
CA GLU A 125 3.37 -17.02 -23.29
C GLU A 125 4.76 -16.55 -22.87
N LEU A 126 5.76 -17.42 -23.02
CA LEU A 126 7.15 -17.04 -22.75
C LEU A 126 7.63 -15.97 -23.72
N VAL A 127 8.31 -14.94 -23.22
CA VAL A 127 8.88 -13.86 -24.03
C VAL A 127 10.25 -13.44 -23.49
N GLY A 128 11.13 -12.99 -24.39
CA GLY A 128 12.44 -12.46 -24.01
C GLY A 128 13.37 -13.48 -23.36
N LEU A 129 13.24 -14.76 -23.72
CA LEU A 129 14.17 -15.81 -23.32
C LEU A 129 15.49 -15.71 -24.08
N ASP A 130 16.60 -15.83 -23.36
CA ASP A 130 17.95 -15.67 -23.89
C ASP A 130 18.60 -17.03 -24.22
N GLN A 131 18.41 -18.05 -23.37
CA GLN A 131 19.03 -19.38 -23.52
C GLN A 131 18.13 -20.38 -24.25
N TRP A 132 16.81 -20.18 -24.16
CA TRP A 132 15.79 -21.01 -24.83
C TRP A 132 14.88 -20.14 -25.68
N ALA A 133 15.48 -19.39 -26.60
CA ALA A 133 14.74 -18.44 -27.43
C ALA A 133 13.65 -19.11 -28.29
N GLU A 134 13.79 -20.39 -28.59
CA GLU A 134 12.84 -21.22 -29.35
C GLU A 134 11.54 -21.50 -28.59
N LEU A 135 11.53 -21.31 -27.27
CA LEU A 135 10.33 -21.46 -26.44
C LEU A 135 9.53 -20.14 -26.35
N ASN A 136 10.04 -19.03 -26.89
CA ASN A 136 9.27 -17.79 -26.94
C ASN A 136 7.96 -17.99 -27.75
N GLY A 137 6.85 -17.46 -27.25
CA GLY A 137 5.51 -17.65 -27.80
C GLY A 137 4.80 -18.93 -27.35
N MET A 138 5.45 -19.79 -26.57
CA MET A 138 4.82 -21.02 -26.05
C MET A 138 4.20 -20.79 -24.68
N LYS A 139 3.03 -21.39 -24.45
CA LYS A 139 2.47 -21.60 -23.12
C LYS A 139 2.91 -22.94 -22.55
N TYR A 140 2.53 -23.25 -21.32
CA TYR A 140 2.87 -24.52 -20.69
C TYR A 140 2.31 -25.73 -21.48
N SER A 141 1.08 -25.62 -21.98
CA SER A 141 0.46 -26.68 -22.80
C SER A 141 1.15 -26.90 -24.16
N ASP A 142 1.83 -25.88 -24.69
CA ASP A 142 2.52 -25.93 -25.98
C ASP A 142 3.96 -26.49 -25.88
N LEU A 143 4.47 -26.69 -24.66
CA LEU A 143 5.84 -27.15 -24.46
C LEU A 143 6.09 -28.55 -25.04
N PRO A 144 7.27 -28.80 -25.64
CA PRO A 144 7.69 -30.14 -26.02
C PRO A 144 7.69 -31.08 -24.81
N GLU A 145 7.29 -32.34 -25.02
CA GLU A 145 7.09 -33.33 -23.95
C GLU A 145 8.29 -33.44 -23.00
N LYS A 146 9.52 -33.48 -23.53
CA LYS A 146 10.74 -33.56 -22.70
C LYS A 146 11.05 -32.29 -21.90
N ILE A 147 10.66 -31.12 -22.40
CA ILE A 147 10.79 -29.87 -21.64
C ILE A 147 9.75 -29.83 -20.52
N LYS A 148 8.52 -30.28 -20.81
CA LYS A 148 7.44 -30.41 -19.84
C LYS A 148 7.81 -31.36 -18.70
N GLU A 149 8.28 -32.56 -19.01
CA GLU A 149 8.86 -33.51 -18.02
C GLU A 149 9.99 -32.86 -17.21
N GLY A 150 10.83 -32.04 -17.86
CA GLY A 150 11.98 -31.37 -17.26
C GLY A 150 11.61 -30.27 -16.27
N ILE A 151 10.56 -29.49 -16.53
CA ILE A 151 10.06 -28.45 -15.61
C ILE A 151 9.20 -29.05 -14.50
N ASP A 152 8.40 -30.07 -14.79
CA ASP A 152 7.49 -30.70 -13.81
C ASP A 152 8.21 -31.42 -12.67
N ARG A 153 9.44 -31.90 -12.93
CA ARG A 153 10.31 -32.49 -11.90
C ARG A 153 11.03 -31.45 -11.03
N ARG A 154 10.83 -30.15 -11.24
CA ARG A 154 11.48 -29.08 -10.46
C ARG A 154 10.67 -28.78 -9.20
N TYR A 155 11.34 -28.13 -8.25
CA TYR A 155 10.77 -27.78 -6.96
C TYR A 155 11.00 -26.32 -6.63
N LEU A 156 10.01 -25.70 -6.01
CA LEU A 156 10.13 -24.42 -5.33
C LEU A 156 10.49 -24.67 -3.86
N SER A 157 11.66 -24.20 -3.44
CA SER A 157 12.07 -24.28 -2.04
C SER A 157 11.34 -23.24 -1.19
N SER A 158 11.04 -23.57 0.06
CA SER A 158 10.49 -22.64 1.05
C SER A 158 11.25 -22.67 2.37
N ILE A 159 11.22 -21.55 3.07
CA ILE A 159 11.62 -21.41 4.47
C ILE A 159 10.37 -20.99 5.24
N ILE A 160 9.96 -21.81 6.20
CA ILE A 160 8.75 -21.62 6.99
C ILE A 160 9.16 -21.11 8.37
N LEU A 161 8.62 -19.97 8.77
CA LEU A 161 8.75 -19.44 10.12
C LEU A 161 7.63 -20.01 10.97
N LEU A 162 8.00 -20.83 11.95
CA LEU A 162 7.03 -21.46 12.84
C LEU A 162 6.56 -20.49 13.92
N ASN A 163 5.25 -20.52 14.22
CA ASN A 163 4.62 -19.68 15.24
C ASN A 163 5.22 -19.92 16.64
N GLU A 164 5.72 -21.14 16.88
CA GLU A 164 6.40 -21.55 18.12
C GLU A 164 7.61 -20.67 18.48
N SER A 165 8.13 -19.88 17.53
CA SER A 165 9.20 -18.92 17.76
C SER A 165 8.80 -17.78 18.73
N ALA A 166 7.51 -17.57 18.97
CA ALA A 166 7.01 -16.43 19.72
C ALA A 166 6.30 -16.81 21.03
N SER A 167 6.74 -16.19 22.13
CA SER A 167 6.17 -16.41 23.46
C SER A 167 4.79 -15.77 23.65
N ASN A 168 4.42 -14.81 22.79
CA ASN A 168 3.12 -14.12 22.79
C ASN A 168 2.82 -13.50 21.40
N PRO A 169 1.56 -13.10 21.12
CA PRO A 169 1.17 -12.54 19.83
C PRO A 169 1.93 -11.26 19.42
N GLN A 170 2.29 -10.39 20.36
CA GLN A 170 3.03 -9.16 20.07
C GLN A 170 4.45 -9.47 19.58
N LYS A 171 5.11 -10.44 20.21
CA LYS A 171 6.44 -10.90 19.82
C LYS A 171 6.42 -11.63 18.48
N ALA A 172 5.37 -12.39 18.21
CA ALA A 172 5.13 -13.04 16.91
C ALA A 172 5.08 -12.00 15.78
N MET A 173 4.27 -10.95 15.99
CA MET A 173 4.14 -9.83 15.06
C MET A 173 5.46 -9.08 14.84
N GLN A 174 6.24 -8.83 15.91
CA GLN A 174 7.56 -8.20 15.82
C GLN A 174 8.57 -9.07 15.04
N MET A 175 8.55 -10.40 15.26
CA MET A 175 9.41 -11.32 14.51
C MET A 175 9.03 -11.38 13.03
N LYS A 176 7.73 -11.48 12.73
CA LYS A 176 7.21 -11.40 11.35
C LYS A 176 7.68 -10.11 10.68
N GLN A 177 7.58 -8.97 11.37
CA GLN A 177 8.07 -7.68 10.88
C GLN A 177 9.57 -7.68 10.59
N LEU A 178 10.40 -8.08 11.56
CA LEU A 178 11.86 -8.10 11.43
C LEU A 178 12.33 -8.95 10.24
N VAL A 179 11.70 -10.11 10.04
CA VAL A 179 12.03 -11.02 8.95
C VAL A 179 11.62 -10.42 7.62
N PHE A 180 10.39 -9.90 7.53
CA PHE A 180 9.88 -9.27 6.32
C PHE A 180 10.77 -8.10 5.87
N GLU A 181 11.13 -7.21 6.80
CA GLU A 181 12.01 -6.08 6.52
C GLU A 181 13.37 -6.52 5.99
N ARG A 182 13.98 -7.57 6.58
CA ARG A 182 15.27 -8.10 6.11
C ARG A 182 15.17 -8.75 4.74
N LEU A 183 14.11 -9.50 4.46
CA LEU A 183 13.88 -10.11 3.15
C LEU A 183 13.69 -9.07 2.06
N ASN A 184 12.95 -8.00 2.36
CA ASN A 184 12.65 -6.93 1.43
C ASN A 184 13.86 -6.03 1.07
N THR A 185 15.03 -6.25 1.67
CA THR A 185 16.28 -5.54 1.31
C THR A 185 17.06 -6.14 0.14
N GLY A 186 16.80 -7.41 -0.23
CA GLY A 186 17.58 -8.14 -1.23
C GLY A 186 16.94 -8.25 -2.62
N GLY A 187 15.68 -7.82 -2.79
CA GLY A 187 14.88 -7.99 -4.00
C GLY A 187 14.25 -6.70 -4.53
N GLU A 188 13.19 -6.84 -5.33
CA GLU A 188 12.35 -5.70 -5.73
C GLU A 188 11.63 -5.15 -4.50
N MET A 189 12.04 -3.96 -4.04
CA MET A 189 11.53 -3.38 -2.79
C MET A 189 10.01 -3.20 -2.87
N LEU A 190 9.31 -3.80 -1.91
CA LEU A 190 7.91 -3.51 -1.63
C LEU A 190 7.79 -2.08 -1.08
N SER A 191 6.70 -1.40 -1.45
CA SER A 191 6.35 -0.09 -0.92
C SER A 191 6.01 -0.17 0.56
N GLY A 192 6.03 0.98 1.25
CA GLY A 192 5.61 1.06 2.65
C GLY A 192 4.21 0.47 2.87
N GLN A 193 3.28 0.71 1.96
CA GLN A 193 1.92 0.18 2.09
C GLN A 193 1.82 -1.32 1.78
N GLU A 194 2.61 -1.85 0.85
CA GLU A 194 2.69 -3.30 0.62
C GLU A 194 3.22 -4.03 1.86
N ILE A 195 4.23 -3.46 2.51
CA ILE A 195 4.76 -3.95 3.79
C ILE A 195 3.67 -3.93 4.87
N ARG A 196 2.95 -2.81 5.01
CA ARG A 196 1.84 -2.68 5.97
C ARG A 196 0.73 -3.69 5.73
N ASN A 197 0.39 -3.96 4.47
CA ASN A 197 -0.62 -4.94 4.11
C ASN A 197 -0.22 -6.36 4.53
N ALA A 198 1.07 -6.69 4.44
CA ALA A 198 1.59 -8.00 4.84
C ALA A 198 1.70 -8.18 6.36
N ILE A 199 2.11 -7.13 7.08
CA ILE A 199 2.46 -7.22 8.51
C ILE A 199 1.30 -6.80 9.41
N TYR A 200 0.54 -5.78 9.03
CA TYR A 200 -0.51 -5.14 9.83
C TYR A 200 -1.89 -5.35 9.22
N ASN A 201 -2.12 -6.51 8.63
CA ASN A 201 -3.45 -6.85 8.14
C ASN A 201 -4.48 -6.80 9.28
N GLY A 202 -5.70 -6.36 8.97
CA GLY A 202 -6.77 -6.19 9.94
C GLY A 202 -7.87 -5.23 9.44
N LYS A 203 -8.86 -5.00 10.31
CA LYS A 203 -10.11 -4.30 9.95
C LYS A 203 -9.90 -2.94 9.28
N MET A 204 -8.95 -2.14 9.77
CA MET A 204 -8.70 -0.81 9.20
C MET A 204 -8.03 -0.90 7.84
N ASN A 205 -7.07 -1.82 7.70
CA ASN A 205 -6.38 -2.06 6.44
C ASN A 205 -7.37 -2.53 5.35
N GLU A 206 -8.25 -3.48 5.69
CA GLU A 206 -9.33 -3.96 4.81
C GLU A 206 -10.26 -2.83 4.37
N ARG A 207 -10.62 -1.91 5.28
CA ARG A 207 -11.39 -0.70 4.96
C ARG A 207 -10.64 0.21 4.00
N CYS A 208 -9.33 0.43 4.19
CA CYS A 208 -8.52 1.24 3.28
C CYS A 208 -8.51 0.65 1.86
N ILE A 209 -8.37 -0.67 1.74
CA ILE A 209 -8.40 -1.38 0.45
C ILE A 209 -9.77 -1.21 -0.21
N LYS A 210 -10.86 -1.47 0.52
CA LYS A 210 -12.24 -1.31 0.03
C LYS A 210 -12.48 0.12 -0.47
N LEU A 211 -12.09 1.12 0.31
CA LEU A 211 -12.29 2.53 0.00
C LEU A 211 -11.45 3.02 -1.18
N SER A 212 -10.25 2.47 -1.37
CA SER A 212 -9.40 2.78 -2.53
C SER A 212 -10.02 2.35 -3.86
N ASP A 213 -10.92 1.35 -3.84
CA ASP A 213 -11.64 0.88 -5.03
C ASP A 213 -12.90 1.72 -5.35
N ASN A 214 -13.18 2.78 -4.57
CA ASN A 214 -14.34 3.64 -4.80
C ASN A 214 -14.25 4.39 -6.15
N PRO A 215 -15.32 4.43 -6.97
CA PRO A 215 -15.29 5.08 -8.28
C PRO A 215 -14.98 6.58 -8.25
N ILE A 216 -15.47 7.32 -7.25
CA ILE A 216 -15.18 8.76 -7.11
C ILE A 216 -13.71 8.95 -6.77
N PHE A 217 -13.19 8.16 -5.84
CA PHE A 217 -11.78 8.19 -5.48
C PHE A 217 -10.87 7.89 -6.67
N LYS A 218 -11.18 6.86 -7.47
CA LYS A 218 -10.44 6.55 -8.70
C LYS A 218 -10.46 7.72 -9.68
N LYS A 219 -11.62 8.35 -9.92
CA LYS A 219 -11.73 9.52 -10.80
C LYS A 219 -10.86 10.69 -10.33
N LEU A 220 -10.90 11.00 -9.04
CA LEU A 220 -10.08 12.07 -8.43
C LEU A 220 -8.58 11.85 -8.63
N TRP A 221 -8.15 10.59 -8.67
CA TRP A 221 -6.76 10.18 -8.86
C TRP A 221 -6.41 9.77 -10.29
N GLY A 222 -7.34 9.87 -11.25
CA GLY A 222 -7.11 9.44 -12.63
C GLY A 222 -6.89 7.94 -12.82
N LEU A 223 -7.27 7.12 -11.83
CA LEU A 223 -7.06 5.67 -11.88
C LEU A 223 -8.04 5.01 -12.86
N LYS A 224 -7.50 4.15 -13.72
CA LYS A 224 -8.29 3.35 -14.68
C LYS A 224 -9.08 2.26 -13.97
N ASP A 225 -10.25 1.91 -14.50
CA ASP A 225 -11.06 0.81 -13.98
C ASP A 225 -10.39 -0.57 -14.21
N ASN A 226 -10.77 -1.54 -13.37
CA ASN A 226 -10.11 -2.83 -13.13
C ASN A 226 -10.02 -3.80 -14.35
N ASN A 227 -10.38 -3.36 -15.56
CA ASN A 227 -10.34 -4.15 -16.80
C ASN A 227 -9.06 -3.95 -17.64
N ALA A 228 -8.11 -3.12 -17.18
CA ALA A 228 -6.80 -3.05 -17.80
C ALA A 228 -6.01 -4.33 -17.47
N THR A 229 -5.61 -5.07 -18.50
CA THR A 229 -4.63 -6.17 -18.43
C THR A 229 -3.47 -5.77 -17.52
N SER A 230 -2.98 -6.70 -16.71
CA SER A 230 -2.03 -6.50 -15.59
C SER A 230 -0.81 -5.62 -15.87
N VAL A 231 -0.45 -5.41 -17.13
CA VAL A 231 0.67 -4.59 -17.61
C VAL A 231 0.36 -3.08 -17.62
N ASP A 232 -0.91 -2.66 -17.70
CA ASP A 232 -1.34 -1.25 -17.87
C ASP A 232 -1.83 -0.57 -16.58
N LYS A 233 -1.67 -1.24 -15.43
CA LYS A 233 -2.10 -0.67 -14.14
C LYS A 233 -1.18 0.45 -13.69
N ASP A 234 -1.79 1.55 -13.26
CA ASP A 234 -1.11 2.76 -12.78
C ASP A 234 -0.06 2.42 -11.69
N PRO A 235 1.17 2.99 -11.72
CA PRO A 235 2.16 2.81 -10.66
C PRO A 235 1.61 3.03 -9.24
N LEU A 236 0.69 4.00 -9.06
CA LEU A 236 0.02 4.27 -7.79
C LEU A 236 -0.78 3.05 -7.32
N TYR A 237 -1.51 2.39 -8.21
CA TYR A 237 -2.24 1.16 -7.90
C TYR A 237 -1.31 -0.05 -7.73
N ARG A 238 -0.32 -0.23 -8.61
CA ARG A 238 0.61 -1.38 -8.53
C ARG A 238 1.38 -1.43 -7.22
N ASN A 239 1.67 -0.26 -6.63
CA ASN A 239 2.46 -0.14 -5.40
C ASN A 239 1.60 0.09 -4.15
N MET A 240 0.28 -0.08 -4.23
CA MET A 240 -0.65 0.22 -3.13
C MET A 240 -0.63 1.67 -2.62
N GLY A 241 -0.17 2.60 -3.45
CA GLY A 241 -0.15 4.02 -3.11
C GLY A 241 -1.55 4.63 -3.00
N ASP A 242 -2.54 4.09 -3.71
CA ASP A 242 -3.97 4.39 -3.56
C ASP A 242 -4.51 3.98 -2.18
N VAL A 243 -4.11 2.81 -1.66
CA VAL A 243 -4.46 2.38 -0.29
C VAL A 243 -3.77 3.26 0.74
N GLU A 244 -2.51 3.61 0.51
CA GLU A 244 -1.77 4.52 1.37
C GLU A 244 -2.45 5.89 1.47
N LEU A 245 -3.00 6.40 0.35
CA LEU A 245 -3.73 7.67 0.34
C LEU A 245 -4.98 7.63 1.22
N VAL A 246 -5.71 6.53 1.21
CA VAL A 246 -6.84 6.33 2.14
C VAL A 246 -6.33 6.26 3.58
N LEU A 247 -5.26 5.52 3.85
CA LEU A 247 -4.65 5.45 5.18
C LEU A 247 -4.18 6.82 5.67
N ARG A 248 -3.58 7.63 4.78
CA ARG A 248 -3.15 9.01 5.07
C ARG A 248 -4.32 9.88 5.46
N PHE A 249 -5.46 9.80 4.79
CA PHE A 249 -6.64 10.57 5.18
C PHE A 249 -6.99 10.35 6.65
N PHE A 250 -7.00 9.09 7.08
CA PHE A 250 -7.33 8.73 8.46
C PHE A 250 -6.23 9.10 9.45
N ALA A 251 -4.97 8.77 9.14
CA ALA A 251 -3.83 9.08 10.01
C ALA A 251 -3.63 10.59 10.19
N MET A 252 -3.79 11.38 9.12
CA MET A 252 -3.61 12.83 9.16
C MET A 252 -4.68 13.54 9.99
N ARG A 253 -5.74 12.86 10.44
CA ARG A 253 -6.60 13.42 11.50
C ARG A 253 -5.80 13.65 12.79
N PHE A 254 -4.78 12.85 13.07
CA PHE A 254 -3.84 12.98 14.19
C PHE A 254 -2.56 13.72 13.81
N PHE A 255 -2.69 14.70 12.90
CA PHE A 255 -1.55 15.46 12.39
C PHE A 255 -0.74 16.17 13.49
N ASP A 256 -1.40 16.58 14.57
CA ASP A 256 -0.79 17.13 15.78
C ASP A 256 0.25 16.17 16.40
N LYS A 257 0.05 14.86 16.23
CA LYS A 257 0.92 13.79 16.72
C LYS A 257 1.90 13.26 15.67
N PHE A 258 1.85 13.75 14.43
CA PHE A 258 2.79 13.34 13.39
C PHE A 258 4.21 13.82 13.73
N THR A 259 5.10 12.89 14.06
CA THR A 259 6.50 13.17 14.37
C THR A 259 7.42 12.19 13.65
N GLY A 260 8.56 12.68 13.15
CA GLY A 260 9.55 11.84 12.46
C GLY A 260 9.15 11.44 11.05
N LYS A 261 9.38 10.16 10.69
CA LYS A 261 9.15 9.64 9.34
C LYS A 261 7.67 9.30 9.12
N LEU A 262 7.14 9.64 7.95
CA LEU A 262 5.76 9.32 7.55
C LEU A 262 5.47 7.82 7.69
N ASP A 263 6.42 6.96 7.31
CA ASP A 263 6.19 5.52 7.39
C ASP A 263 5.91 5.03 8.80
N ILE A 264 6.69 5.52 9.77
CA ILE A 264 6.50 5.16 11.19
C ILE A 264 5.14 5.68 11.68
N PHE A 265 4.75 6.88 11.26
CA PHE A 265 3.46 7.46 11.64
C PHE A 265 2.28 6.63 11.10
N LEU A 266 2.31 6.24 9.83
CA LEU A 266 1.28 5.42 9.20
C LEU A 266 1.25 4.00 9.78
N ASP A 267 2.41 3.41 10.07
CA ASP A 267 2.53 2.10 10.72
C ASP A 267 1.88 2.12 12.11
N THR A 268 2.24 3.10 12.94
CA THR A 268 1.66 3.27 14.28
C THR A 268 0.16 3.47 14.17
N TYR A 269 -0.31 4.25 13.20
CA TYR A 269 -1.74 4.52 13.06
C TYR A 269 -2.50 3.25 12.69
N LEU A 270 -2.02 2.52 11.68
CA LEU A 270 -2.67 1.31 11.21
C LEU A 270 -2.74 0.24 12.32
N LYS A 271 -1.66 0.04 13.07
CA LYS A 271 -1.62 -0.90 14.21
C LYS A 271 -2.72 -0.62 15.22
N ASN A 272 -2.90 0.64 15.61
CA ASN A 272 -3.89 1.03 16.62
C ASN A 272 -5.31 1.05 16.03
N ALA A 273 -5.47 1.56 14.81
CA ALA A 273 -6.76 1.64 14.15
C ALA A 273 -7.36 0.26 13.83
N ASN A 274 -6.53 -0.78 13.66
CA ASN A 274 -7.00 -2.17 13.57
C ASN A 274 -7.72 -2.66 14.85
N LEU A 275 -7.53 -2.00 15.98
CA LEU A 275 -8.20 -2.31 17.25
C LEU A 275 -9.48 -1.49 17.46
N PHE A 276 -9.81 -0.56 16.55
CA PHE A 276 -11.01 0.26 16.68
C PHE A 276 -12.29 -0.59 16.58
N PRO A 277 -13.34 -0.26 17.34
CA PRO A 277 -14.65 -0.89 17.21
C PRO A 277 -15.23 -0.66 15.81
N ASP A 278 -16.03 -1.62 15.31
CA ASP A 278 -16.64 -1.52 13.97
C ASP A 278 -17.48 -0.26 13.81
N LYS A 279 -18.17 0.19 14.86
CA LYS A 279 -18.92 1.45 14.87
C LYS A 279 -18.02 2.66 14.56
N THR A 280 -16.82 2.73 15.13
CA THR A 280 -15.87 3.82 14.89
C THR A 280 -15.33 3.74 13.46
N LEU A 281 -15.02 2.53 12.98
CA LEU A 281 -14.58 2.31 11.59
C LEU A 281 -15.65 2.71 10.57
N ASP A 282 -16.92 2.40 10.82
CA ASP A 282 -18.03 2.77 9.94
C ASP A 282 -18.25 4.29 9.90
N MET A 283 -18.03 5.00 11.02
CA MET A 283 -18.08 6.46 11.06
C MET A 283 -16.92 7.07 10.25
N LEU A 284 -15.71 6.53 10.39
CA LEU A 284 -14.55 6.92 9.60
C LEU A 284 -14.78 6.66 8.10
N GLU A 285 -15.33 5.51 7.73
CA GLU A 285 -15.67 5.18 6.34
C GLU A 285 -16.63 6.22 5.74
N LYS A 286 -17.71 6.56 6.47
CA LYS A 286 -18.67 7.61 6.05
C LYS A 286 -18.00 8.97 5.90
N LEU A 287 -17.10 9.33 6.81
CA LEU A 287 -16.37 10.59 6.75
C LEU A 287 -15.47 10.67 5.50
N PHE A 288 -14.73 9.60 5.19
CA PHE A 288 -13.91 9.54 3.98
C PHE A 288 -14.76 9.67 2.72
N LEU A 289 -15.82 8.86 2.61
CA LEU A 289 -16.73 8.88 1.46
C LEU A 289 -17.38 10.26 1.26
N ARG A 290 -17.75 10.93 2.35
CA ARG A 290 -18.25 12.31 2.31
C ARG A 290 -17.17 13.24 1.77
N ASN A 291 -15.97 13.23 2.31
CA ASN A 291 -14.92 14.17 1.91
C ASN A 291 -14.50 14.02 0.44
N ILE A 292 -14.36 12.79 -0.07
CA ILE A 292 -14.06 12.60 -1.49
C ILE A 292 -15.22 13.03 -2.38
N SER A 293 -16.47 12.84 -1.93
CA SER A 293 -17.65 13.32 -2.65
C SER A 293 -17.69 14.84 -2.70
N VAL A 294 -17.43 15.53 -1.58
CA VAL A 294 -17.31 17.00 -1.55
C VAL A 294 -16.20 17.46 -2.48
N ALA A 295 -15.00 16.88 -2.40
CA ALA A 295 -13.87 17.26 -3.26
C ALA A 295 -14.23 17.15 -4.74
N TYR A 296 -14.89 16.06 -5.13
CA TYR A 296 -15.35 15.84 -6.51
C TYR A 296 -16.47 16.80 -6.89
N GLU A 297 -17.46 17.03 -6.04
CA GLU A 297 -18.55 17.96 -6.35
C GLU A 297 -18.07 19.39 -6.48
N LEU A 298 -17.04 19.80 -5.74
CA LEU A 298 -16.49 21.15 -5.86
C LEU A 298 -15.59 21.31 -7.10
N LEU A 299 -14.74 20.33 -7.40
CA LEU A 299 -13.59 20.53 -8.31
C LEU A 299 -13.46 19.46 -9.42
N ASP A 300 -14.35 18.47 -9.47
CA ASP A 300 -14.30 17.31 -10.37
C ASP A 300 -12.90 16.65 -10.36
N ASP A 301 -12.30 16.40 -11.53
CA ASP A 301 -10.97 15.79 -11.66
C ASP A 301 -9.81 16.72 -11.26
N LYS A 302 -10.09 17.99 -10.92
CA LYS A 302 -9.07 18.99 -10.54
C LYS A 302 -8.79 19.04 -9.05
N ALA A 303 -9.57 18.35 -8.22
CA ALA A 303 -9.50 18.52 -6.76
C ALA A 303 -8.11 18.30 -6.14
N PHE A 304 -7.33 17.37 -6.69
CA PHE A 304 -5.97 17.07 -6.21
C PHE A 304 -4.88 17.44 -7.21
N LYS A 305 -5.23 18.25 -8.22
CA LYS A 305 -4.28 18.77 -9.21
C LYS A 305 -3.81 20.16 -8.78
N ILE A 306 -2.66 20.57 -9.28
CA ILE A 306 -2.12 21.92 -9.07
C ILE A 306 -2.16 22.70 -10.37
N TYR A 307 -2.53 23.97 -10.31
CA TYR A 307 -2.41 24.88 -11.45
C TYR A 307 -1.09 25.64 -11.37
N LYS A 308 -0.21 25.47 -12.38
CA LYS A 308 1.11 26.12 -12.41
C LYS A 308 1.65 26.23 -13.83
N TYR A 309 2.76 26.97 -13.99
CA TYR A 309 3.43 27.05 -15.28
C TYR A 309 3.97 25.67 -15.70
N ARG A 310 3.60 25.25 -16.91
CA ARG A 310 4.11 24.04 -17.56
C ARG A 310 4.62 24.40 -18.94
N TYR A 311 5.94 24.27 -19.13
CA TYR A 311 6.67 24.62 -20.35
C TYR A 311 6.50 26.09 -20.75
N THR A 312 5.36 26.45 -21.36
CA THR A 312 5.08 27.77 -21.93
C THR A 312 3.74 28.36 -21.49
N SER A 313 2.90 27.62 -20.76
CA SER A 313 1.57 28.10 -20.35
C SER A 313 1.18 27.64 -18.95
N LEU A 314 0.31 28.41 -18.31
CA LEU A 314 -0.35 28.02 -17.06
C LEU A 314 -1.39 26.93 -17.34
N ASP A 315 -1.29 25.80 -16.64
CA ASP A 315 -2.24 24.71 -16.79
C ASP A 315 -2.27 23.79 -15.55
N TRP A 316 -3.35 23.02 -15.41
CA TRP A 316 -3.51 22.01 -14.37
C TRP A 316 -2.55 20.85 -14.59
N SER A 317 -1.91 20.35 -13.53
CA SER A 317 -1.08 19.13 -13.60
C SER A 317 -1.84 17.97 -14.26
N SER A 318 -1.13 17.12 -15.01
CA SER A 318 -1.75 15.96 -15.68
C SER A 318 -2.30 15.00 -14.63
N GLU A 319 -1.48 14.75 -13.61
CA GLU A 319 -1.75 13.85 -12.50
C GLU A 319 -2.11 14.60 -11.21
N ALA A 320 -2.89 13.93 -10.37
CA ALA A 320 -3.13 14.32 -8.99
C ALA A 320 -1.83 14.24 -8.16
N GLN A 321 -1.71 15.07 -7.13
CA GLN A 321 -0.51 15.18 -6.32
C GLN A 321 -0.80 15.00 -4.83
N ARG A 322 0.03 14.16 -4.17
CA ARG A 322 -0.01 13.95 -2.71
C ARG A 322 0.14 15.26 -1.92
N THR A 323 0.92 16.20 -2.45
CA THR A 323 1.16 17.53 -1.86
C THR A 323 -0.09 18.40 -1.78
N ILE A 324 -1.08 18.15 -2.66
CA ILE A 324 -2.38 18.82 -2.65
C ILE A 324 -3.39 18.00 -1.84
N TYR A 325 -3.34 16.67 -1.97
CA TYR A 325 -4.29 15.77 -1.34
C TYR A 325 -4.38 15.93 0.18
N ASP A 326 -3.27 15.79 0.93
CA ASP A 326 -3.38 15.84 2.40
C ASP A 326 -3.93 17.19 2.88
N PRO A 327 -3.42 18.34 2.40
CA PRO A 327 -3.96 19.65 2.77
C PRO A 327 -5.44 19.86 2.38
N MET A 328 -5.81 19.48 1.17
CA MET A 328 -7.17 19.60 0.65
C MET A 328 -8.16 18.81 1.50
N MET A 329 -7.85 17.54 1.78
CA MET A 329 -8.74 16.67 2.55
C MET A 329 -8.86 17.11 4.01
N LEU A 330 -7.78 17.62 4.62
CA LEU A 330 -7.81 18.17 5.96
C LEU A 330 -8.65 19.45 6.04
N ALA A 331 -8.52 20.34 5.05
CA ALA A 331 -9.30 21.56 4.97
C ALA A 331 -10.80 21.25 4.81
N LEU A 332 -11.19 20.37 3.88
CA LEU A 332 -12.58 19.97 3.68
C LEU A 332 -13.18 19.29 4.92
N THR A 333 -12.39 18.48 5.63
CA THR A 333 -12.81 17.84 6.88
C THR A 333 -13.13 18.87 7.97
N GLN A 334 -12.36 19.96 8.03
CA GLN A 334 -12.57 21.03 9.01
C GLN A 334 -13.73 21.95 8.63
N LEU A 335 -13.90 22.22 7.34
CA LEU A 335 -14.98 23.08 6.86
C LEU A 335 -16.34 22.45 7.15
N GLN A 336 -16.50 21.13 7.00
CA GLN A 336 -17.81 20.48 7.18
C GLN A 336 -18.91 21.20 6.38
N LEU A 337 -18.69 21.36 5.07
CA LEU A 337 -19.65 22.01 4.18
C LEU A 337 -21.01 21.31 4.21
N THR A 338 -22.08 22.10 4.28
CA THR A 338 -23.46 21.64 4.21
C THR A 338 -23.80 21.19 2.78
N ASP A 339 -24.80 20.32 2.64
CA ASP A 339 -25.25 19.87 1.32
C ASP A 339 -25.77 21.01 0.45
N ASP A 340 -26.34 22.07 1.06
CA ASP A 340 -26.84 23.23 0.33
C ASP A 340 -25.69 24.09 -0.22
N GLU A 341 -24.62 24.29 0.55
CA GLU A 341 -23.43 24.99 0.05
C GLU A 341 -22.81 24.26 -1.13
N ILE A 342 -22.74 22.94 -1.08
CA ILE A 342 -22.16 22.12 -2.14
C ILE A 342 -23.04 22.14 -3.39
N LYS A 343 -24.36 22.02 -3.25
CA LYS A 343 -25.29 22.03 -4.39
C LYS A 343 -25.34 23.37 -5.11
N ASN A 344 -25.18 24.47 -4.38
CA ASN A 344 -25.27 25.82 -4.92
C ASN A 344 -23.92 26.38 -5.40
N VAL A 345 -22.85 25.56 -5.38
CA VAL A 345 -21.52 25.98 -5.82
C VAL A 345 -21.50 26.31 -7.32
N ASN A 346 -20.94 27.46 -7.69
CA ASN A 346 -20.54 27.71 -9.07
C ASN A 346 -19.15 27.09 -9.31
N LYS A 347 -19.11 25.86 -9.84
CA LYS A 347 -17.86 25.10 -10.04
C LYS A 347 -16.84 25.84 -10.90
N ASP A 348 -17.28 26.55 -11.95
CA ASP A 348 -16.38 27.24 -12.88
C ASP A 348 -15.73 28.45 -12.19
N LYS A 349 -16.53 29.23 -11.46
CA LYS A 349 -16.02 30.35 -10.66
C LYS A 349 -15.03 29.85 -9.59
N LEU A 350 -15.38 28.79 -8.86
CA LEU A 350 -14.49 28.20 -7.85
C LEU A 350 -13.16 27.74 -8.44
N LYS A 351 -13.19 27.07 -9.59
CA LYS A 351 -11.97 26.61 -10.29
C LYS A 351 -11.13 27.79 -10.75
N GLN A 352 -11.74 28.86 -11.26
CA GLN A 352 -11.02 30.08 -11.65
C GLN A 352 -10.34 30.75 -10.45
N GLU A 353 -11.07 30.93 -9.33
CA GLU A 353 -10.47 31.50 -8.12
C GLU A 353 -9.37 30.60 -7.54
N LEU A 354 -9.49 29.28 -7.67
CA LEU A 354 -8.46 28.33 -7.26
C LEU A 354 -7.20 28.42 -8.14
N GLN A 355 -7.34 28.72 -9.43
CA GLN A 355 -6.20 28.97 -10.33
C GLN A 355 -5.43 30.23 -9.92
N ASP A 356 -6.15 31.32 -9.61
CA ASP A 356 -5.57 32.55 -9.12
C ASP A 356 -4.89 32.33 -7.76
N PHE A 357 -5.54 31.58 -6.87
CA PHE A 357 -4.97 31.19 -5.58
C PHE A 357 -3.64 30.45 -5.74
N TYR A 358 -3.56 29.43 -6.61
CA TYR A 358 -2.30 28.72 -6.83
C TYR A 358 -1.21 29.61 -7.43
N SER A 359 -1.58 30.51 -8.34
CA SER A 359 -0.64 31.46 -8.94
C SER A 359 -0.05 32.42 -7.89
N ASN A 360 -0.86 32.83 -6.91
CA ASN A 360 -0.43 33.70 -5.81
C ASN A 360 0.36 32.97 -4.71
N HIS A 361 0.30 31.63 -4.66
CA HIS A 361 0.96 30.79 -3.65
C HIS A 361 1.92 29.77 -4.28
N GLU A 362 2.54 30.10 -5.43
CA GLU A 362 3.38 29.16 -6.17
C GLU A 362 4.49 28.56 -5.30
N ALA A 363 5.15 29.38 -4.48
CA ALA A 363 6.22 28.95 -3.59
C ALA A 363 5.77 27.94 -2.53
N ASP A 364 4.50 27.99 -2.12
CA ASP A 364 3.94 27.06 -1.14
C ASP A 364 3.58 25.74 -1.79
N PHE A 365 3.12 25.74 -3.04
CA PHE A 365 2.66 24.54 -3.74
C PHE A 365 3.66 23.99 -4.78
N ASP A 366 4.91 24.46 -4.81
CA ASP A 366 5.95 24.03 -5.76
C ASP A 366 6.36 22.54 -5.64
N GLY A 367 5.93 21.86 -4.57
CA GLY A 367 6.11 20.44 -4.32
C GLY A 367 7.45 20.05 -3.69
N LYS A 368 8.35 21.01 -3.43
CA LYS A 368 9.69 20.76 -2.89
C LYS A 368 9.70 20.54 -1.38
N LYS A 369 8.77 21.18 -0.66
CA LYS A 369 8.69 21.12 0.80
C LYS A 369 7.56 20.19 1.25
N GLN A 370 7.88 19.14 1.99
CA GLN A 370 6.91 18.10 2.42
C GLN A 370 6.99 17.79 3.92
N SER A 371 7.57 18.70 4.71
CA SER A 371 7.60 18.55 6.16
C SER A 371 6.20 18.71 6.74
N ARG A 372 6.04 18.29 8.00
CA ARG A 372 4.82 18.54 8.75
C ARG A 372 4.44 20.02 8.71
N SER A 373 5.35 20.96 8.97
CA SER A 373 5.00 22.39 8.94
C SER A 373 4.49 22.84 7.56
N ASP A 374 4.99 22.27 6.47
CA ASP A 374 4.53 22.63 5.12
C ASP A 374 3.11 22.13 4.83
N ILE A 375 2.80 20.90 5.26
CA ILE A 375 1.44 20.36 5.13
C ILE A 375 0.47 21.24 5.94
N GLN A 376 0.84 21.59 7.18
CA GLN A 376 0.00 22.43 8.04
C GLN A 376 -0.26 23.79 7.39
N HIS A 377 0.79 24.42 6.87
CA HIS A 377 0.71 25.73 6.23
C HIS A 377 -0.25 25.69 5.03
N ARG A 378 -0.08 24.72 4.13
CA ARG A 378 -0.98 24.56 2.97
C ARG A 378 -2.42 24.28 3.37
N THR A 379 -2.65 23.50 4.41
CA THR A 379 -4.00 23.23 4.91
C THR A 379 -4.67 24.52 5.36
N VAL A 380 -3.95 25.39 6.10
CA VAL A 380 -4.47 26.69 6.53
C VAL A 380 -4.78 27.58 5.32
N LEU A 381 -3.89 27.63 4.32
CA LEU A 381 -4.13 28.40 3.11
C LEU A 381 -5.37 27.93 2.34
N LEU A 382 -5.53 26.61 2.15
CA LEU A 382 -6.71 26.04 1.48
C LEU A 382 -7.98 26.22 2.31
N TYR A 383 -7.93 26.03 3.62
CA TYR A 383 -9.05 26.28 4.51
C TYR A 383 -9.53 27.73 4.38
N ASN A 384 -8.62 28.70 4.46
CA ASN A 384 -8.95 30.11 4.31
C ASN A 384 -9.52 30.43 2.92
N PHE A 385 -8.97 29.84 1.87
CA PHE A 385 -9.49 29.98 0.51
C PHE A 385 -10.96 29.54 0.42
N PHE A 386 -11.29 28.33 0.87
CA PHE A 386 -12.67 27.84 0.83
C PHE A 386 -13.58 28.60 1.79
N SER A 387 -13.13 28.94 3.00
CA SER A 387 -13.92 29.75 3.94
C SER A 387 -14.33 31.08 3.32
N ASN A 388 -13.39 31.77 2.67
CA ASN A 388 -13.68 33.02 1.96
C ASN A 388 -14.66 32.80 0.80
N TYR A 389 -14.47 31.76 -0.01
CA TYR A 389 -15.37 31.45 -1.12
C TYR A 389 -16.82 31.20 -0.66
N PHE A 390 -16.99 30.48 0.45
CA PHE A 390 -18.30 30.17 1.05
C PHE A 390 -18.80 31.25 2.02
N ASN A 391 -18.12 32.39 2.16
CA ASN A 391 -18.45 33.48 3.09
C ASN A 391 -18.59 33.01 4.54
N ARG A 392 -17.74 32.07 4.97
CA ARG A 392 -17.64 31.61 6.35
C ARG A 392 -16.63 32.47 7.11
N GLU A 393 -16.88 32.67 8.41
CA GLU A 393 -15.89 33.32 9.27
C GLU A 393 -14.60 32.48 9.27
N VAL A 394 -13.49 33.14 8.98
CA VAL A 394 -12.17 32.52 9.07
C VAL A 394 -11.82 32.45 10.54
N GLU A 395 -11.89 31.26 11.14
CA GLU A 395 -11.31 31.05 12.46
C GLU A 395 -9.79 31.29 12.35
N ASN A 396 -9.32 32.36 12.99
CA ASN A 396 -7.88 32.60 13.14
C ASN A 396 -7.27 31.39 13.89
N ALA A 397 -6.51 30.58 13.17
CA ALA A 397 -5.91 29.34 13.64
C ALA A 397 -4.81 29.52 14.69
#